data_AF-A0A0D1V8U9-F1
#
_entry.id   AF-A0A0D1V8U9-F1
#
_cell.length_a   1.000
_cell.length_b   1.000
_cell.length_c   1.000
_cell.angle_alpha   90.00
_cell.angle_beta   90.00
_cell.angle_gamma   90.00
#
_symmetry.space_group_name_H-M   'P 1'
#
loop_
_entity.id
_entity.type
_entity.pdbx_description
1 polymer ?
#
loop_
_entity_poly.entity_id
_entity_poly.type
_entity_poly.pdbx_seq_one_letter_code
_entity_poly.pdbx_strand_id
1 'polypeptide(L)' 'MYILQETLFFFEEWLKLELKERLELFFSSLDLRPYARKLKSRTPQGAPGYCREAILQAFLAAPMECRK' A
#
# COMPACT_ATOMS: atom_id res chain seq x y z
N MET A 1 -22.49 24.12 13.87
CA MET A 1 -23.14 22.91 13.34
C MET A 1 -22.04 21.89 13.11
N TYR A 2 -21.80 21.02 14.09
CA TYR A 2 -20.79 19.97 13.94
C TYR A 2 -21.43 18.86 13.12
N ILE A 3 -20.83 18.55 11.99
CA ILE A 3 -21.28 17.44 11.16
C ILE A 3 -21.02 16.17 11.98
N LEU A 4 -22.09 15.60 12.54
CA LEU A 4 -22.14 14.27 13.16
C LEU A 4 -22.06 13.22 12.04
N GLN A 5 -20.93 13.19 11.32
CA GLN A 5 -20.68 12.11 10.39
C GLN A 5 -20.18 10.94 11.24
N GLU A 6 -21.02 9.91 11.39
CA GLU A 6 -20.56 8.62 11.87
C GLU A 6 -19.40 8.20 10.97
N THR A 7 -18.25 7.91 11.58
CA THR A 7 -17.08 7.39 10.88
C THR A 7 -17.50 6.11 10.16
N LEU A 8 -17.66 6.18 8.84
CA LEU A 8 -18.10 5.09 7.96
C LEU A 8 -17.16 3.88 7.97
N PHE A 9 -16.03 3.98 8.68
CA PHE A 9 -15.04 2.93 8.78
C PHE A 9 -14.28 3.05 10.10
N PHE A 10 -14.38 2.04 10.97
CA PHE A 10 -13.55 1.97 12.18
C PHE A 10 -12.26 1.20 11.90
N PHE A 11 -11.13 1.76 12.35
CA PHE A 11 -9.82 1.11 12.25
C PHE A 11 -9.81 -0.28 12.93
N GLU A 12 -10.64 -0.47 13.95
CA GLU A 12 -10.82 -1.74 14.65
C GLU A 12 -11.47 -2.82 13.77
N GLU A 13 -12.39 -2.44 12.88
CA GLU A 13 -13.01 -3.36 11.92
C GLU A 13 -12.01 -3.73 10.82
N TRP A 14 -11.17 -2.78 10.39
CA TRP A 14 -10.07 -3.03 9.46
C TRP A 14 -9.07 -4.04 10.02
N LEU A 15 -8.81 -4.03 11.33
CA LEU A 15 -7.89 -4.96 11.98
C LEU A 15 -8.44 -6.41 12.06
N LYS A 16 -9.77 -6.61 11.98
CA LYS A 16 -10.41 -7.93 12.03
C LYS A 16 -10.31 -8.71 10.72
N LEU A 17 -10.09 -8.03 9.60
CA LEU A 17 -9.88 -8.65 8.30
C LEU A 17 -8.56 -9.43 8.26
N GLU A 18 -8.54 -10.54 7.54
CA GLU A 18 -7.32 -11.30 7.35
C GLU A 18 -6.28 -10.42 6.62
N LEU A 19 -5.00 -10.52 7.00
CA LEU A 19 -3.94 -9.68 6.45
C LEU A 19 -3.92 -9.68 4.91
N LYS A 20 -4.16 -10.85 4.31
CA LYS A 20 -4.22 -11.02 2.86
C LYS A 20 -5.37 -10.23 2.24
N GLU A 21 -6.57 -10.34 2.81
CA GLU A 21 -7.76 -9.60 2.36
C GLU A 21 -7.57 -8.09 2.52
N ARG A 22 -6.92 -7.65 3.61
CA ARG A 22 -6.60 -6.23 3.84
C ARG A 22 -5.64 -5.68 2.80
N LEU A 23 -4.59 -6.42 2.48
CA LEU A 23 -3.60 -6.03 1.47
C LEU A 23 -4.24 -6.01 0.08
N GLU A 24 -5.07 -7.00 -0.25
CA GLU A 24 -5.82 -7.04 -1.51
C GLU A 24 -6.76 -5.83 -1.64
N LEU A 25 -7.56 -5.52 -0.62
CA LEU A 25 -8.42 -4.33 -0.62
C LEU A 25 -7.62 -3.03 -0.73
N PHE A 26 -6.52 -2.91 0.01
CA PHE A 26 -5.65 -1.73 -0.02
C PHE A 26 -5.02 -1.52 -1.41
N PHE A 27 -4.44 -2.55 -2.02
CA PHE A 27 -3.82 -2.44 -3.33
C PHE A 27 -4.82 -2.47 -4.50
N SER A 28 -6.06 -2.92 -4.29
CA SER A 28 -7.13 -2.79 -5.28
C SER A 28 -7.57 -1.34 -5.47
N SER A 29 -7.51 -0.54 -4.41
CA SER A 29 -7.89 0.88 -4.43
C SER A 29 -6.71 1.82 -4.71
N LEU A 30 -5.47 1.36 -4.50
CA LEU A 30 -4.25 2.14 -4.67
C LEU A 30 -3.46 1.74 -5.93
N ASP A 31 -3.51 2.57 -6.97
CA ASP A 31 -2.68 2.38 -8.17
C ASP A 31 -1.23 2.83 -7.93
N LEU A 32 -0.30 1.88 -7.91
CA LEU A 32 1.14 2.14 -7.69
C LEU A 32 1.92 2.49 -8.95
N ARG A 33 1.36 2.25 -10.14
CA ARG A 33 1.99 2.55 -11.45
C ARG A 33 2.48 3.99 -11.58
N PRO A 34 1.72 5.05 -11.20
CA PRO A 34 2.21 6.43 -11.30
C PRO A 34 3.43 6.71 -10.40
N TYR A 35 3.54 6.05 -9.25
CA TYR A 35 4.67 6.20 -8.33
C TYR A 35 5.88 5.40 -8.82
N ALA A 36 5.67 4.17 -9.29
CA ALA A 36 6.72 3.33 -9.88
C ALA A 36 7.39 4.00 -11.10
N ARG A 37 6.64 4.80 -11.88
CA ARG A 37 7.17 5.61 -12.99
C ARG A 37 8.10 6.73 -12.53
N LYS A 38 7.90 7.28 -11.33
CA LYS A 38 8.75 8.33 -10.74
C LYS A 38 10.05 7.77 -10.18
N LEU A 39 10.08 6.49 -9.81
CA LEU A 39 11.27 5.77 -9.32
C LEU A 39 12.27 5.39 -10.44
N LYS A 40 12.19 5.99 -11.62
CA LYS A 40 13.18 5.79 -12.68
C LYS A 40 14.52 6.39 -12.24
N SER A 41 15.54 5.56 -12.08
CA SER A 41 16.90 6.05 -11.90
C SER A 41 17.38 6.74 -13.18
N ARG A 42 18.06 7.86 -13.03
CA ARG A 42 18.77 8.54 -14.14
C ARG A 42 20.10 7.88 -14.47
N THR A 43 20.50 6.87 -13.68
CA THR A 43 21.77 6.18 -13.83
C THR A 43 21.67 5.12 -14.92
N PRO A 44 22.63 5.09 -15.87
CA PRO A 44 22.68 4.06 -16.87
C PRO A 44 23.15 2.77 -16.19
N GLN A 45 22.39 1.70 -16.40
CA GLN A 45 22.88 0.32 -16.43
C GLN A 45 23.24 -0.34 -15.08
N GLY A 46 22.34 -1.25 -14.70
CA GLY A 46 22.63 -2.46 -13.94
C GLY A 46 21.79 -3.60 -14.52
N ALA A 47 21.90 -4.80 -13.96
CA ALA A 47 21.02 -5.93 -14.27
C ALA A 47 19.53 -5.51 -14.25
N PRO A 48 18.63 -6.23 -14.97
CA PRO A 48 17.19 -5.96 -14.89
C PRO A 48 16.78 -5.89 -13.42
N GLY A 49 16.38 -4.68 -12.99
CA GLY A 49 16.03 -4.43 -11.61
C GLY A 49 14.73 -5.13 -11.23
N TYR A 50 14.53 -5.34 -9.92
CA TYR A 50 13.27 -5.84 -9.38
C TYR A 50 12.07 -4.98 -9.81
N CYS A 51 10.90 -5.61 -9.87
CA CYS A 51 9.65 -4.90 -10.18
C CYS A 51 9.43 -3.78 -9.15
N ARG A 52 9.46 -2.52 -9.61
CA ARG A 52 9.35 -1.34 -8.74
C ARG A 52 7.99 -1.27 -8.02
N GLU A 53 6.95 -1.78 -8.67
CA GLU A 53 5.61 -1.90 -8.09
C GLU A 53 5.63 -2.89 -6.93
N ALA A 54 6.25 -4.05 -7.11
CA ALA A 54 6.40 -5.04 -6.04
C ALA A 54 7.25 -4.51 -4.86
N ILE A 55 8.30 -3.73 -5.14
CA ILE A 55 9.08 -3.06 -4.09
C ILE A 55 8.20 -2.09 -3.29
N LEU A 56 7.42 -1.25 -3.98
CA LEU A 56 6.51 -0.31 -3.31
C LEU A 56 5.44 -1.06 -2.49
N GLN A 57 4.89 -2.14 -3.02
CA GLN A 57 3.93 -2.99 -2.30
C GLN A 57 4.56 -3.55 -1.01
N ALA A 58 5.77 -4.12 -1.08
CA ALA A 58 6.45 -4.67 0.08
C ALA A 58 6.72 -3.60 1.17
N PHE A 59 7.16 -2.40 0.78
CA PHE A 59 7.37 -1.30 1.73
C PHE A 59 6.08 -0.83 2.40
N LEU A 60 4.97 -0.79 1.68
CA LEU A 60 3.66 -0.39 2.21
C LEU A 60 3.01 -1.50 3.05
N ALA A 61 3.28 -2.76 2.74
CA ALA A 61 2.78 -3.92 3.47
C ALA A 61 3.51 -4.13 4.80
N ALA A 62 4.82 -3.85 4.87
CA ALA A 62 5.64 -4.04 6.07
C ALA A 62 5.06 -3.47 7.38
N PRO A 63 4.56 -2.21 7.45
CA PRO A 63 3.94 -1.69 8.67
C PRO A 63 2.58 -2.34 9.02
N MET A 64 1.92 -3.00 8.07
CA MET A 64 0.65 -3.71 8.30
C MET A 64 0.85 -5.12 8.85
N GLU A 65 2.04 -5.69 8.64
CA GLU A 65 2.45 -7.01 9.15
C GLU A 65 3.05 -6.95 10.56
N CYS A 66 3.75 -5.87 10.90
CA CYS A 66 4.63 -5.80 12.08
C CYS A 66 4.05 -5.13 13.34
N ARG A 67 2.74 -4.90 13.47
CA ARG A 67 2.17 -4.60 14.79
C ARG A 67 1.89 -5.90 15.53
N LYS A 68 2.95 -6.48 16.11
CA LYS A 68 2.84 -7.36 17.28
C LYS A 68 3.03 -6.53 18.54
#